data_AF-A0A8H7BUJ2-F1
#
_entry.id   AF-A0A8H7BUJ2-F1
#
_cell.length_a   1.000
_cell.length_b   1.000
_cell.length_c   1.000
_cell.angle_alpha   90.00
_cell.angle_beta   90.00
_cell.angle_gamma   90.00
#
_symmetry.space_group_name_H-M   'P 1'
#
loop_
_entity.id
_entity.type
_entity.pdbx_description
1 polymer ?
#
loop_
_entity_poly.entity_id
_entity_poly.type
_entity_poly.pdbx_seq_one_letter_code
_entity_poly.pdbx_strand_id
1 'polypeptide(L)'
;MVNNGDWTYIRSIATGNVISARGDGADALRSQVYVRPPKETDEELWRWEGKYLKNKATGLVLDIRKGRLRLIEDTEICLYSMKPEEEARNQLWGMREDSVDALGRRLPGCVIYSVFHDDWVLDIQVNSVESEAKLILFPYQVIDNEYQRWSFVSDLHATTSTLPMTTTNSHLHHNNNSSNSNSNNNNYSNNNNHSNHAITSPAISPYAFASPTVDLSPSTSSSSLHDMPMDFVHGLTPAKRGSQSSMSGLALDTYKQAHQCVYVERSGPRSDKTVAMAAAYQTWQKWKTDQLNSQAMPTPDMMLNQRTRHEKTRAQLQLNARNEAIQLLEKSDFLKNQKEVTLSLTNRYITQLYEQMPSSP
;
A
#
# COMPACT_ATOMS: atom_id res chain seq x y z
N MET A 1 -22.06 -6.64 11.83
CA MET A 1 -21.88 -7.79 12.74
C MET A 1 -21.00 -8.78 12.00
N VAL A 2 -19.89 -9.20 12.61
CA VAL A 2 -19.03 -10.23 12.01
C VAL A 2 -19.65 -11.57 12.36
N ASN A 3 -20.22 -12.28 11.39
CA ASN A 3 -20.71 -13.64 11.62
C ASN A 3 -19.52 -14.51 12.05
N ASN A 4 -19.71 -15.39 13.04
CA ASN A 4 -18.79 -16.50 13.29
C ASN A 4 -18.81 -17.39 12.04
N GLY A 5 -17.98 -17.04 11.07
CA GLY A 5 -18.08 -17.49 9.69
C GLY A 5 -17.45 -18.86 9.48
N ASP A 6 -17.73 -19.42 8.32
CA ASP A 6 -17.04 -20.59 7.79
C ASP A 6 -15.53 -20.32 7.63
N TRP A 7 -14.75 -21.39 7.52
CA TRP A 7 -13.34 -21.30 7.17
C TRP A 7 -13.19 -20.76 5.75
N THR A 8 -12.42 -19.69 5.60
CA THR A 8 -12.20 -19.00 4.32
C THR A 8 -10.73 -18.66 4.12
N TYR A 9 -10.35 -18.47 2.86
CA TYR A 9 -9.08 -17.87 2.51
C TYR A 9 -9.21 -16.35 2.51
N ILE A 10 -8.21 -15.65 3.06
CA ILE A 10 -8.11 -14.20 2.99
C ILE A 10 -7.16 -13.86 1.85
N ARG A 11 -7.72 -13.53 0.69
CA ARG A 11 -7.03 -13.31 -0.57
C ARG A 11 -6.76 -11.83 -0.81
N SER A 12 -5.51 -11.49 -1.09
CA SER A 12 -5.06 -10.17 -1.54
C SER A 12 -5.69 -9.80 -2.89
N ILE A 13 -6.28 -8.60 -2.98
CA ILE A 13 -6.78 -8.06 -4.26
C ILE A 13 -5.61 -7.77 -5.21
N ALA A 14 -4.51 -7.21 -4.70
CA ALA A 14 -3.34 -6.85 -5.51
C ALA A 14 -2.63 -8.05 -6.15
N THR A 15 -2.55 -9.18 -5.44
CA THR A 15 -1.66 -10.29 -5.84
C THR A 15 -2.38 -11.61 -6.09
N GLY A 16 -3.61 -11.79 -5.63
CA GLY A 16 -4.30 -13.08 -5.64
C GLY A 16 -3.74 -14.11 -4.63
N ASN A 17 -2.65 -13.78 -3.95
CA ASN A 17 -2.05 -14.58 -2.87
C ASN A 17 -2.93 -14.56 -1.61
N VAL A 18 -2.72 -15.51 -0.71
CA VAL A 18 -3.50 -15.68 0.52
C VAL A 18 -2.66 -15.49 1.78
N ILE A 19 -3.30 -15.03 2.85
CA ILE A 19 -2.69 -14.97 4.18
C ILE A 19 -2.45 -16.40 4.67
N SER A 20 -1.21 -16.70 5.03
CA SER A 20 -0.75 -18.04 5.41
C SER A 20 -0.01 -17.98 6.74
N ALA A 21 -0.46 -18.81 7.68
CA ALA A 21 0.28 -19.11 8.90
C ALA A 21 1.49 -19.99 8.56
N ARG A 22 2.67 -19.71 9.09
CA ARG A 22 3.79 -20.66 8.98
C ARG A 22 3.63 -21.71 10.09
N GLY A 23 3.21 -22.92 9.72
CA GLY A 23 3.04 -24.07 10.63
C GLY A 23 4.20 -25.06 10.63
N ASP A 24 5.30 -24.75 9.93
CA ASP A 24 6.54 -25.51 9.94
C ASP A 24 7.24 -25.39 11.30
N GLY A 25 6.89 -26.27 12.23
CA GLY A 25 7.65 -26.53 13.45
C GLY A 25 6.81 -26.70 14.72
N ALA A 26 7.45 -27.24 15.77
CA ALA A 26 6.88 -27.41 17.11
C ALA A 26 6.56 -26.09 17.84
N ASP A 27 6.79 -24.93 17.21
CA ASP A 27 6.61 -23.62 17.83
C ASP A 27 6.00 -22.59 16.85
N ALA A 28 4.73 -22.78 16.51
CA ALA A 28 3.95 -21.80 15.74
C ALA A 28 3.68 -20.50 16.54
N LEU A 29 3.89 -20.52 17.85
CA LEU A 29 3.66 -19.36 18.71
C LEU A 29 4.65 -18.25 18.35
N ARG A 30 4.13 -17.04 18.08
CA ARG A 30 4.89 -15.86 17.62
C ARG A 30 5.52 -16.03 16.25
N SER A 31 5.16 -17.04 15.45
CA SER A 31 5.65 -17.14 14.07
C SER A 31 5.12 -15.96 13.24
N GLN A 32 5.94 -15.49 12.30
CA GLN A 32 5.55 -14.43 11.37
C GLN A 32 4.48 -14.93 10.40
N VAL A 33 3.50 -14.08 10.08
CA VAL A 33 2.47 -14.38 9.07
C VAL A 33 2.89 -13.83 7.72
N TYR A 34 2.61 -14.58 6.66
CA TYR A 34 3.04 -14.27 5.30
C TYR A 34 1.87 -14.24 4.33
N VAL A 35 2.09 -13.66 3.16
CA VAL A 35 1.15 -13.66 2.04
C VAL A 35 1.80 -14.40 0.88
N ARG A 36 1.25 -15.55 0.52
CA ARG A 36 1.88 -16.52 -0.40
C ARG A 36 0.90 -17.01 -1.47
N PRO A 37 1.41 -17.53 -2.60
CA PRO A 37 0.57 -18.27 -3.53
C PRO A 37 -0.18 -19.39 -2.79
N PRO A 38 -1.49 -19.55 -3.04
CA PRO A 38 -2.30 -20.52 -2.31
C PRO A 38 -1.83 -21.95 -2.56
N LYS A 39 -1.79 -22.73 -1.50
CA LYS A 39 -1.47 -24.17 -1.47
C LYS A 39 -2.65 -25.03 -1.06
N GLU A 40 -3.77 -24.42 -0.69
CA GLU A 40 -5.01 -25.09 -0.27
C GLU A 40 -4.82 -25.94 1.00
N THR A 41 -4.04 -25.41 1.95
CA THR A 41 -3.79 -26.07 3.24
C THR A 41 -4.55 -25.40 4.38
N ASP A 42 -4.71 -26.12 5.50
CA ASP A 42 -5.33 -25.57 6.71
C ASP A 42 -4.55 -24.38 7.31
N GLU A 43 -3.29 -24.18 6.92
CA GLU A 43 -2.48 -23.02 7.31
C GLU A 43 -2.96 -21.72 6.67
N GLU A 44 -3.72 -21.82 5.58
CA GLU A 44 -4.24 -20.69 4.80
C GLU A 44 -5.71 -20.39 5.09
N LEU A 45 -6.34 -21.22 5.92
CA LEU A 45 -7.73 -21.10 6.31
C LEU A 45 -7.87 -20.32 7.61
N TRP A 46 -8.71 -19.29 7.55
CA TRP A 46 -9.00 -18.39 8.65
C TRP A 46 -10.49 -18.31 8.88
N ARG A 47 -10.87 -18.06 10.12
CA ARG A 47 -12.25 -17.71 10.47
C ARG A 47 -12.30 -16.58 11.47
N TRP A 48 -13.39 -15.85 11.42
CA TRP A 48 -13.74 -14.92 12.47
C TRP A 48 -14.31 -15.71 13.66
N GLU A 49 -13.75 -15.47 14.85
CA GLU A 49 -14.28 -15.94 16.13
C GLU A 49 -14.53 -14.68 16.96
N GLY A 50 -15.72 -14.10 16.86
CA GLY A 50 -15.98 -12.73 17.33
C GLY A 50 -15.14 -11.70 16.58
N LYS A 51 -14.25 -10.99 17.30
CA LYS A 51 -13.31 -10.01 16.73
C LYS A 51 -11.90 -10.60 16.51
N TYR A 52 -11.72 -11.90 16.71
CA TYR A 52 -10.45 -12.58 16.49
C TYR A 52 -10.42 -13.20 15.09
N LEU A 53 -9.24 -13.17 14.45
CA LEU A 53 -8.95 -13.92 13.24
C LEU A 53 -8.15 -15.16 13.61
N LYS A 54 -8.82 -16.32 13.64
CA LYS A 54 -8.24 -17.60 14.06
C LYS A 54 -7.81 -18.43 12.86
N ASN A 55 -6.62 -19.01 12.93
CA ASN A 55 -6.10 -19.92 11.92
C ASN A 55 -6.53 -21.37 12.20
N LYS A 56 -6.87 -22.12 11.14
CA LYS A 56 -7.37 -23.50 11.27
C LYS A 56 -6.29 -24.49 11.71
N ALA A 57 -5.13 -24.49 11.05
CA ALA A 57 -4.06 -25.45 11.35
C ALA A 57 -3.50 -25.29 12.76
N THR A 58 -3.29 -24.06 13.22
CA THR A 58 -2.60 -23.79 14.49
C THR A 58 -3.55 -23.57 15.68
N GLY A 59 -4.80 -23.20 15.43
CA GLY A 59 -5.75 -22.77 16.46
C GLY A 59 -5.37 -21.43 17.12
N LEU A 60 -4.28 -20.78 16.69
CA LEU A 60 -3.82 -19.49 17.15
C LEU A 60 -4.53 -18.35 16.42
N VAL A 61 -4.43 -17.13 16.95
CA VAL A 61 -5.03 -15.92 16.38
C VAL A 61 -3.99 -14.95 15.85
N LEU A 62 -4.41 -14.09 14.94
CA LEU A 62 -3.62 -12.98 14.42
C LEU A 62 -3.34 -11.94 15.53
N ASP A 63 -2.08 -11.58 15.74
CA ASP A 63 -1.60 -10.73 16.83
C ASP A 63 -0.58 -9.69 16.31
N ILE A 64 -0.75 -8.42 16.71
CA ILE A 64 0.28 -7.40 16.50
C ILE A 64 1.43 -7.70 17.46
N ARG A 65 2.61 -8.04 16.92
CA ARG A 65 3.72 -8.56 17.70
C ARG A 65 4.10 -7.60 18.83
N LYS A 66 4.02 -8.10 20.07
CA LYS A 66 4.29 -7.33 21.31
C LYS A 66 3.36 -6.11 21.50
N GLY A 67 2.28 -5.98 20.73
CA GLY A 67 1.35 -4.85 20.77
C GLY A 67 1.98 -3.49 20.42
N ARG A 68 3.11 -3.47 19.70
CA ARG A 68 3.87 -2.24 19.44
C ARG A 68 3.75 -1.82 17.98
N LEU A 69 3.21 -0.62 17.75
CA LEU A 69 3.24 0.05 16.46
C LEU A 69 4.64 0.64 16.20
N ARG A 70 5.11 0.53 14.97
CA ARG A 70 6.40 1.05 14.49
C ARG A 70 6.19 1.71 13.12
N LEU A 71 6.74 2.91 12.98
CA LEU A 71 6.73 3.68 11.72
C LEU A 71 8.02 3.53 10.92
N ILE A 72 9.15 3.36 11.61
CA ILE A 72 10.49 3.26 10.97
C ILE A 72 10.76 1.83 10.50
N GLU A 73 10.26 0.86 11.25
CA GLU A 73 10.35 -0.57 10.96
C GLU A 73 8.94 -1.10 10.75
N ASP A 74 8.82 -2.23 10.06
CA ASP A 74 7.55 -2.90 9.85
C ASP A 74 6.88 -3.25 11.20
N THR A 75 5.59 -2.98 11.32
CA THR A 75 4.81 -3.49 12.44
C THR A 75 4.41 -4.92 12.14
N GLU A 76 5.18 -5.86 12.69
CA GLU A 76 5.04 -7.27 12.41
C GLU A 76 3.72 -7.87 12.93
N ILE A 77 3.13 -8.74 12.11
CA ILE A 77 2.00 -9.59 12.47
C ILE A 77 2.48 -11.00 12.75
N CYS A 78 2.02 -11.58 13.85
CA CYS A 78 2.38 -12.92 14.27
C CYS A 78 1.18 -13.75 14.72
N LEU A 79 1.40 -15.04 14.97
CA LEU A 79 0.42 -15.91 15.62
C LEU A 79 0.58 -15.84 17.14
N TYR A 80 -0.53 -15.82 17.87
CA TYR A 80 -0.49 -15.89 19.33
C TYR A 80 -1.69 -16.65 19.91
N SER A 81 -1.56 -17.09 21.15
CA SER A 81 -2.71 -17.63 21.89
C SER A 81 -3.78 -16.56 22.07
N MET A 82 -5.04 -16.92 21.87
CA MET A 82 -6.16 -16.00 22.06
C MET A 82 -6.23 -15.52 23.51
N LYS A 83 -6.20 -14.21 23.71
CA LYS A 83 -6.35 -13.56 25.03
C LYS A 83 -7.83 -13.30 25.33
N PRO A 84 -8.20 -13.06 26.61
CA PRO A 84 -9.51 -12.49 26.95
C PRO A 84 -9.70 -11.11 26.27
N GLU A 85 -10.93 -10.74 25.90
CA GLU A 85 -11.21 -9.52 25.12
C GLU A 85 -10.68 -8.25 25.77
N GLU A 86 -10.70 -8.19 27.10
CA GLU A 86 -10.23 -7.05 27.91
C GLU A 86 -8.71 -6.82 27.76
N GLU A 87 -7.95 -7.89 27.50
CA GLU A 87 -6.48 -7.90 27.37
C GLU A 87 -6.03 -8.01 25.90
N ALA A 88 -6.96 -8.32 25.00
CA ALA A 88 -6.70 -8.66 23.61
C ALA A 88 -6.54 -7.46 22.67
N ARG A 89 -6.21 -6.26 23.16
CA ARG A 89 -6.15 -5.03 22.33
C ARG A 89 -5.37 -5.18 21.02
N ASN A 90 -4.34 -6.04 21.01
CA ASN A 90 -3.48 -6.32 19.87
C ASN A 90 -3.92 -7.53 19.02
N GLN A 91 -5.09 -8.11 19.28
CA GLN A 91 -5.67 -9.29 18.61
C GLN A 91 -7.10 -9.06 18.11
N LEU A 92 -7.67 -7.87 18.33
CA LEU A 92 -9.01 -7.53 17.89
C LEU A 92 -8.95 -6.84 16.53
N TRP A 93 -9.69 -7.40 15.58
CA TRP A 93 -9.72 -6.99 14.19
C TRP A 93 -11.13 -6.59 13.78
N GLY A 94 -11.20 -5.61 12.89
CA GLY A 94 -12.43 -5.14 12.26
C GLY A 94 -12.29 -5.14 10.75
N MET A 95 -13.43 -5.01 10.07
CA MET A 95 -13.49 -5.00 8.61
C MET A 95 -14.28 -3.79 8.11
N ARG A 96 -13.79 -3.15 7.05
CA ARG A 96 -14.48 -2.07 6.32
C ARG A 96 -14.64 -2.44 4.85
N GLU A 97 -15.89 -2.46 4.37
CA GLU A 97 -16.24 -2.77 2.98
C GLU A 97 -16.56 -1.51 2.15
N ASP A 98 -16.69 -0.37 2.81
CA ASP A 98 -17.18 0.90 2.25
C ASP A 98 -16.08 1.78 1.65
N SER A 99 -14.93 1.19 1.32
CA SER A 99 -13.82 1.94 0.73
C SER A 99 -14.18 2.42 -0.69
N VAL A 100 -14.09 3.73 -0.90
CA VAL A 100 -14.32 4.39 -2.18
C VAL A 100 -13.04 5.05 -2.69
N ASP A 101 -12.88 5.11 -4.01
CA ASP A 101 -11.79 5.83 -4.66
C ASP A 101 -12.04 7.36 -4.67
N ALA A 102 -11.11 8.11 -5.25
CA ALA A 102 -11.21 9.56 -5.38
C ALA A 102 -12.44 10.04 -6.19
N LEU A 103 -13.06 9.15 -6.97
CA LEU A 103 -14.26 9.42 -7.76
C LEU A 103 -15.54 8.93 -7.07
N GLY A 104 -15.44 8.44 -5.82
CA GLY A 104 -16.57 7.90 -5.07
C GLY A 104 -17.02 6.50 -5.52
N ARG A 105 -16.25 5.81 -6.38
CA ARG A 105 -16.56 4.45 -6.82
C ARG A 105 -16.14 3.47 -5.73
N ARG A 106 -16.98 2.48 -5.46
CA ARG A 106 -16.63 1.40 -4.54
C ARG A 106 -15.44 0.62 -5.08
N LEU A 107 -14.42 0.49 -4.26
CA LEU A 107 -13.23 -0.30 -4.57
C LEU A 107 -13.48 -1.77 -4.20
N PRO A 108 -12.88 -2.72 -4.93
CA PRO A 108 -13.04 -4.15 -4.66
C PRO A 108 -12.42 -4.58 -3.33
N GLY A 109 -13.02 -5.60 -2.72
CA GLY A 109 -12.58 -6.14 -1.42
C GLY A 109 -12.78 -5.18 -0.26
N CYS A 110 -12.29 -5.58 0.90
CA CYS A 110 -12.38 -4.86 2.16
C CYS A 110 -11.00 -4.52 2.73
N VAL A 111 -10.99 -3.69 3.77
CA VAL A 111 -9.82 -3.39 4.59
C VAL A 111 -9.99 -4.07 5.94
N ILE A 112 -8.96 -4.76 6.41
CA ILE A 112 -8.91 -5.36 7.75
C ILE A 112 -8.09 -4.44 8.64
N TYR A 113 -8.69 -3.90 9.70
CA TYR A 113 -8.07 -2.90 10.59
C TYR A 113 -7.97 -3.40 12.03
N SER A 114 -7.02 -2.85 12.78
CA SER A 114 -6.94 -3.08 14.23
C SER A 114 -8.07 -2.32 14.92
N VAL A 115 -8.89 -2.99 15.74
CA VAL A 115 -10.00 -2.32 16.45
C VAL A 115 -9.50 -1.24 17.41
N PHE A 116 -8.29 -1.41 17.96
CA PHE A 116 -7.71 -0.44 18.89
C PHE A 116 -6.95 0.69 18.18
N HIS A 117 -6.53 0.47 16.94
CA HIS A 117 -5.84 1.44 16.08
C HIS A 117 -6.49 1.41 14.68
N ASP A 118 -7.65 2.05 14.55
CA ASP A 118 -8.52 1.91 13.37
C ASP A 118 -7.98 2.60 12.11
N ASP A 119 -6.94 3.41 12.26
CA ASP A 119 -6.11 3.97 11.20
C ASP A 119 -4.98 3.03 10.76
N TRP A 120 -4.79 1.88 11.41
CA TRP A 120 -3.79 0.86 11.06
C TRP A 120 -4.45 -0.41 10.51
N VAL A 121 -3.95 -0.86 9.35
CA VAL A 121 -4.58 -1.90 8.54
C VAL A 121 -3.57 -2.97 8.13
N LEU A 122 -4.07 -4.16 7.81
CA LEU A 122 -3.23 -5.21 7.25
C LEU A 122 -2.75 -4.82 5.85
N ASP A 123 -1.44 -4.92 5.64
CA ASP A 123 -0.74 -4.57 4.41
C ASP A 123 0.28 -5.66 4.03
N ILE A 124 0.73 -5.65 2.79
CA ILE A 124 1.70 -6.58 2.23
C ILE A 124 3.03 -5.86 2.08
N GLN A 125 4.01 -6.25 2.89
CA GLN A 125 5.38 -5.82 2.68
C GLN A 125 6.10 -6.78 1.74
N VAL A 126 6.34 -6.33 0.52
CA VAL A 126 7.17 -7.07 -0.44
C VAL A 126 8.64 -6.78 -0.14
N ASN A 127 9.36 -7.77 0.37
CA ASN A 127 10.81 -7.70 0.51
C ASN A 127 11.45 -8.16 -0.79
N SER A 128 12.39 -7.40 -1.35
CA SER A 128 13.11 -7.78 -2.57
C SER A 128 14.18 -8.85 -2.32
N VAL A 129 14.61 -9.02 -1.06
CA VAL A 129 15.67 -9.94 -0.66
C VAL A 129 15.11 -11.28 -0.20
N GLU A 130 14.02 -11.25 0.56
CA GLU A 130 13.32 -12.44 1.03
C GLU A 130 12.21 -12.75 0.03
N SER A 131 12.20 -13.93 -0.58
CA SER A 131 11.22 -14.33 -1.61
C SER A 131 9.77 -14.42 -1.12
N GLU A 132 9.49 -14.01 0.12
CA GLU A 132 8.19 -14.13 0.77
C GLU A 132 7.69 -12.75 1.18
N ALA A 133 6.46 -12.42 0.81
CA ALA A 133 5.82 -11.18 1.23
C ALA A 133 5.31 -11.34 2.68
N LYS A 134 5.70 -10.41 3.55
CA LYS A 134 5.27 -10.40 4.95
C LYS A 134 3.90 -9.74 5.06
N LEU A 135 3.06 -10.31 5.91
CA LEU A 135 1.88 -9.60 6.40
C LEU A 135 2.33 -8.64 7.51
N ILE A 136 2.05 -7.36 7.34
CA ILE A 136 2.39 -6.31 8.30
C ILE A 136 1.15 -5.51 8.66
N LEU A 137 1.28 -4.69 9.68
CA LEU A 137 0.35 -3.61 9.98
C LEU A 137 0.95 -2.29 9.50
N PHE A 138 0.17 -1.48 8.78
CA PHE A 138 0.62 -0.20 8.27
C PHE A 138 -0.49 0.85 8.35
N PRO A 139 -0.16 2.16 8.44
CA PRO A 139 -1.17 3.20 8.35
C PRO A 139 -2.00 3.08 7.06
N TYR A 140 -3.31 3.26 7.20
CA TYR A 140 -4.26 3.18 6.11
C TYR A 140 -3.95 4.24 5.05
N GLN A 141 -3.83 3.79 3.80
CA GLN A 141 -3.59 4.64 2.65
C GLN A 141 -4.87 4.78 1.83
N VAL A 142 -5.35 6.02 1.72
CA VAL A 142 -6.63 6.34 1.07
C VAL A 142 -6.57 6.19 -0.45
N ILE A 143 -5.38 6.31 -1.05
CA ILE A 143 -5.20 6.37 -2.49
C ILE A 143 -4.56 5.08 -2.99
N ASP A 144 -5.35 4.30 -3.73
CA ASP A 144 -4.93 3.22 -4.63
C ASP A 144 -3.91 2.21 -4.07
N ASN A 145 -3.94 1.95 -2.75
CA ASN A 145 -3.15 0.87 -2.18
C ASN A 145 -3.95 -0.44 -2.16
N GLU A 146 -3.83 -1.20 -3.25
CA GLU A 146 -4.44 -2.53 -3.37
C GLU A 146 -3.81 -3.58 -2.44
N TYR A 147 -2.61 -3.35 -1.89
CA TYR A 147 -1.97 -4.25 -0.94
C TYR A 147 -2.65 -4.25 0.44
N GLN A 148 -3.44 -3.22 0.73
CA GLN A 148 -4.28 -3.13 1.93
C GLN A 148 -5.69 -3.72 1.74
N ARG A 149 -5.94 -4.40 0.61
CA ARG A 149 -7.27 -4.86 0.20
C ARG A 149 -7.36 -6.38 0.13
N TRP A 150 -8.43 -6.88 0.72
CA TRP A 150 -8.62 -8.30 0.95
C TRP A 150 -10.01 -8.75 0.49
N SER A 151 -10.10 -9.99 0.07
CA SER A 151 -11.34 -10.68 -0.26
C SER A 151 -11.39 -11.97 0.54
N PHE A 152 -12.56 -12.32 1.03
CA PHE A 152 -12.80 -13.59 1.71
C PHE A 152 -13.41 -14.56 0.69
N VAL A 153 -12.73 -15.68 0.44
CA VAL A 153 -13.17 -16.67 -0.55
C VAL A 153 -13.23 -18.06 0.09
N SER A 154 -14.32 -18.79 -0.15
CA SER A 154 -14.49 -20.18 0.33
C SER A 154 -13.83 -21.19 -0.61
N ASP A 155 -13.75 -20.86 -1.91
CA ASP A 155 -13.13 -21.68 -2.95
C ASP A 155 -12.16 -20.79 -3.75
N LEU A 156 -10.90 -21.23 -3.85
CA LEU A 156 -9.87 -20.50 -4.58
C LEU A 156 -10.06 -20.58 -6.10
N HIS A 157 -10.74 -21.60 -6.60
CA HIS A 157 -11.02 -21.80 -8.02
C HIS A 157 -12.28 -21.10 -8.51
N ALA A 158 -13.08 -20.55 -7.60
CA ALA A 158 -14.15 -19.63 -7.95
C ALA A 158 -13.52 -18.39 -8.61
N THR A 159 -13.41 -18.46 -9.93
CA THR A 159 -13.08 -17.30 -10.76
C THR A 159 -14.11 -16.24 -10.42
N THR A 160 -13.66 -15.02 -10.17
CA THR A 160 -14.46 -13.81 -10.00
C THR A 160 -15.24 -13.51 -11.28
N SER A 161 -16.18 -14.39 -11.63
CA SER A 161 -17.21 -14.17 -12.62
C SER A 161 -18.38 -13.55 -11.86
N THR A 162 -18.34 -12.23 -11.71
CA THR A 162 -19.53 -11.46 -11.31
C THR A 162 -19.35 -10.02 -11.78
N LEU A 163 -19.61 -9.82 -13.07
CA LEU A 163 -20.31 -8.61 -13.48
C LEU A 163 -21.77 -8.79 -13.04
N PRO A 164 -22.30 -8.00 -12.10
CA PRO A 164 -23.74 -7.93 -11.93
C PRO A 164 -24.29 -7.13 -13.12
N MET A 165 -24.82 -7.83 -14.13
CA MET A 165 -25.77 -7.18 -15.03
C MET A 165 -26.96 -6.73 -14.18
N THR A 166 -27.16 -5.42 -14.12
CA THR A 166 -28.39 -4.79 -13.65
C THR A 166 -29.57 -5.32 -14.45
N THR A 167 -30.29 -6.30 -13.89
CA THR A 167 -31.65 -6.60 -14.34
C THR A 167 -32.57 -5.57 -13.71
N THR A 168 -32.78 -4.46 -14.42
CA THR A 168 -33.91 -3.57 -14.17
C THR A 168 -35.20 -4.34 -14.39
N ASN A 169 -35.86 -4.71 -13.28
CA ASN A 169 -37.26 -5.08 -13.26
C ASN A 169 -38.10 -3.84 -13.63
N SER A 170 -38.44 -3.69 -14.91
CA SER A 170 -39.57 -2.86 -15.32
C SER A 170 -40.85 -3.68 -15.22
N HIS A 171 -41.71 -3.27 -14.30
CA HIS A 171 -43.09 -3.70 -14.17
C HIS A 171 -43.82 -3.64 -15.52
N LEU A 172 -44.45 -4.76 -15.89
CA LEU A 172 -45.38 -4.91 -16.99
C LEU A 172 -46.58 -3.97 -16.84
N HIS A 173 -46.80 -3.13 -17.86
CA HIS A 173 -48.14 -2.73 -18.30
C HIS A 173 -48.32 -3.19 -19.74
N HIS A 174 -49.37 -4.00 -19.93
CA HIS A 174 -49.87 -4.47 -21.21
C HIS A 174 -50.20 -3.30 -22.13
N ASN A 175 -49.80 -3.38 -23.40
CA ASN A 175 -50.73 -3.04 -24.48
C ASN A 175 -50.37 -3.69 -25.82
N ASN A 176 -51.40 -4.21 -26.47
CA ASN A 176 -51.41 -4.87 -27.77
C ASN A 176 -51.12 -3.89 -28.92
N ASN A 177 -50.33 -4.31 -29.92
CA ASN A 177 -50.78 -4.39 -31.31
C ASN A 177 -49.72 -4.99 -32.27
N SER A 178 -50.07 -6.15 -32.83
CA SER A 178 -50.12 -6.47 -34.26
C SER A 178 -49.03 -5.91 -35.20
N SER A 179 -48.20 -6.82 -35.72
CA SER A 179 -48.19 -7.24 -37.15
C SER A 179 -46.79 -7.37 -37.78
N ASN A 180 -46.64 -8.52 -38.46
CA ASN A 180 -45.90 -8.76 -39.70
C ASN A 180 -44.38 -9.04 -39.70
N SER A 181 -44.11 -10.36 -39.78
CA SER A 181 -43.54 -11.09 -40.93
C SER A 181 -42.03 -11.22 -41.19
N ASN A 182 -41.72 -12.47 -41.58
CA ASN A 182 -40.63 -13.01 -42.41
C ASN A 182 -39.30 -13.46 -41.79
N SER A 183 -39.22 -14.78 -41.59
CA SER A 183 -38.28 -15.73 -42.21
C SER A 183 -36.82 -15.30 -42.49
N ASN A 184 -35.86 -16.01 -41.90
CA ASN A 184 -35.10 -17.04 -42.64
C ASN A 184 -34.13 -17.85 -41.76
N ASN A 185 -34.09 -19.14 -42.06
CA ASN A 185 -33.08 -20.14 -41.69
C ASN A 185 -31.65 -19.69 -42.07
N ASN A 186 -30.66 -20.11 -41.27
CA ASN A 186 -29.67 -21.09 -41.74
C ASN A 186 -28.74 -21.59 -40.62
N ASN A 187 -28.75 -22.92 -40.47
CA ASN A 187 -27.69 -23.74 -39.89
C ASN A 187 -26.37 -23.53 -40.64
N TYR A 188 -25.26 -23.51 -39.92
CA TYR A 188 -24.02 -24.16 -40.36
C TYR A 188 -23.23 -24.65 -39.14
N SER A 189 -23.26 -25.97 -38.96
CA SER A 189 -22.24 -26.73 -38.26
C SER A 189 -20.93 -26.68 -39.05
N ASN A 190 -19.78 -26.65 -38.38
CA ASN A 190 -18.64 -27.39 -38.88
C ASN A 190 -17.69 -27.85 -37.76
N ASN A 191 -17.56 -29.16 -37.67
CA ASN A 191 -16.49 -29.90 -37.01
C ASN A 191 -15.17 -29.70 -37.76
N ASN A 192 -14.03 -29.81 -37.07
CA ASN A 192 -13.00 -30.74 -37.51
C ASN A 192 -12.00 -31.10 -36.40
N ASN A 193 -11.93 -32.40 -36.15
CA ASN A 193 -10.89 -33.14 -35.45
C ASN A 193 -9.53 -32.98 -36.14
N HIS A 194 -8.44 -33.05 -35.38
CA HIS A 194 -7.25 -33.80 -35.80
C HIS A 194 -6.57 -34.47 -34.60
N SER A 195 -6.10 -35.68 -34.87
CA SER A 195 -5.81 -36.75 -33.93
C SER A 195 -4.31 -36.87 -33.63
N ASN A 196 -4.03 -37.39 -32.43
CA ASN A 196 -3.02 -38.40 -32.06
C ASN A 196 -1.59 -38.31 -32.62
N HIS A 197 -0.60 -38.36 -31.72
CA HIS A 197 0.35 -39.49 -31.68
C HIS A 197 0.98 -39.63 -30.28
N ALA A 198 0.81 -40.82 -29.70
CA ALA A 198 1.55 -41.33 -28.55
C ALA A 198 2.94 -41.85 -28.99
N ILE A 199 3.91 -41.92 -28.07
CA ILE A 199 4.98 -42.93 -28.00
C ILE A 199 5.69 -42.83 -26.63
N THR A 200 5.46 -43.87 -25.82
CA THR A 200 6.31 -44.61 -24.85
C THR A 200 7.49 -43.95 -24.11
N SER A 201 7.46 -44.14 -22.79
CA SER A 201 8.57 -44.21 -21.80
C SER A 201 9.62 -45.31 -22.16
N PRO A 202 10.79 -45.44 -21.48
CA PRO A 202 10.88 -45.76 -20.04
C PRO A 202 12.06 -45.16 -19.26
N ALA A 203 11.98 -45.39 -17.95
CA ALA A 203 12.88 -45.06 -16.85
C ALA A 203 14.30 -45.66 -16.97
N ILE A 204 15.24 -45.16 -16.14
CA ILE A 204 16.16 -45.91 -15.27
C ILE A 204 16.85 -44.92 -14.30
N SER A 205 16.92 -45.31 -13.03
CA SER A 205 17.58 -44.63 -11.91
C SER A 205 19.09 -45.00 -11.81
N PRO A 206 19.72 -45.05 -10.63
CA PRO A 206 20.52 -43.97 -10.03
C PRO A 206 21.99 -44.40 -9.82
N TYR A 207 22.93 -43.50 -9.53
CA TYR A 207 24.10 -43.89 -8.72
C TYR A 207 24.63 -42.72 -7.87
N ALA A 208 24.82 -43.07 -6.59
CA ALA A 208 25.44 -42.31 -5.54
C ALA A 208 26.99 -42.36 -5.63
N PHE A 209 27.61 -41.67 -4.66
CA PHE A 209 28.98 -41.75 -4.11
C PHE A 209 29.61 -40.35 -4.11
N ALA A 210 29.51 -39.64 -2.99
CA ALA A 210 30.43 -39.69 -1.85
C ALA A 210 31.78 -38.99 -2.17
N SER A 211 31.90 -37.78 -1.61
CA SER A 211 33.03 -37.22 -0.83
C SER A 211 34.36 -37.98 -0.83
N PRO A 212 35.53 -37.31 -0.77
CA PRO A 212 35.81 -36.49 0.41
C PRO A 212 36.79 -35.29 0.26
N THR A 213 36.76 -34.44 1.30
CA THR A 213 37.85 -33.74 2.03
C THR A 213 39.22 -33.56 1.34
N VAL A 214 40.02 -32.52 1.53
CA VAL A 214 40.34 -31.73 2.73
C VAL A 214 41.14 -30.48 2.31
N ASP A 215 41.05 -29.45 3.15
CA ASP A 215 42.12 -28.56 3.65
C ASP A 215 43.03 -27.69 2.77
N LEU A 216 42.88 -26.40 3.08
CA LEU A 216 43.86 -25.45 3.62
C LEU A 216 45.15 -25.14 2.84
N SER A 217 45.25 -23.81 2.65
CA SER A 217 46.35 -22.90 2.28
C SER A 217 47.68 -23.15 3.05
N PRO A 218 48.70 -22.27 2.98
CA PRO A 218 48.96 -21.09 2.14
C PRO A 218 50.38 -21.11 1.53
N SER A 219 50.80 -20.07 0.79
CA SER A 219 52.14 -19.43 0.87
C SER A 219 52.42 -18.47 -0.29
N THR A 220 52.49 -17.19 0.06
CA THR A 220 53.55 -16.18 -0.23
C THR A 220 54.36 -16.14 -1.54
N SER A 221 54.70 -14.88 -1.87
CA SER A 221 55.85 -14.36 -2.65
C SER A 221 55.66 -14.35 -4.17
N SER A 222 56.15 -13.40 -4.97
CA SER A 222 56.78 -12.07 -4.84
C SER A 222 57.15 -11.66 -6.29
N SER A 223 57.34 -10.35 -6.55
CA SER A 223 58.05 -9.77 -7.73
C SER A 223 57.32 -9.93 -9.08
N SER A 224 57.45 -9.11 -10.11
CA SER A 224 58.29 -7.96 -10.47
C SER A 224 57.64 -7.24 -11.67
N LEU A 225 58.09 -6.01 -11.93
CA LEU A 225 57.74 -5.17 -13.08
C LEU A 225 57.75 -5.91 -14.44
N HIS A 226 56.79 -5.58 -15.31
CA HIS A 226 57.08 -5.36 -16.72
C HIS A 226 56.12 -4.35 -17.37
N ASP A 227 56.76 -3.38 -18.00
CA ASP A 227 56.27 -2.31 -18.85
C ASP A 227 55.67 -2.88 -20.16
N MET A 228 54.45 -2.48 -20.52
CA MET A 228 53.96 -2.53 -21.91
C MET A 228 52.82 -1.50 -22.13
N PRO A 229 52.83 -0.77 -23.27
CA PRO A 229 51.83 0.23 -23.62
C PRO A 229 50.69 -0.43 -24.41
N MET A 230 49.44 -0.20 -24.00
CA MET A 230 48.29 -0.52 -24.85
C MET A 230 47.19 0.54 -24.74
N ASP A 231 46.77 0.94 -25.93
CA ASP A 231 45.75 1.90 -26.29
C ASP A 231 44.48 1.81 -25.47
N PHE A 232 44.09 2.93 -24.84
CA PHE A 232 42.75 3.08 -24.28
C PHE A 232 41.76 3.50 -25.37
N VAL A 233 40.91 2.52 -25.67
CA VAL A 233 39.68 2.58 -26.45
C VAL A 233 38.76 3.70 -25.95
N HIS A 234 38.09 4.30 -26.92
CA HIS A 234 37.15 5.41 -26.84
C HIS A 234 36.24 5.46 -25.61
N GLY A 235 36.16 6.68 -25.07
CA GLY A 235 35.41 7.05 -23.89
C GLY A 235 33.92 6.71 -24.00
N LEU A 236 33.47 5.86 -23.07
CA LEU A 236 32.09 5.84 -22.63
C LEU A 236 31.91 6.99 -21.65
N THR A 237 31.21 8.03 -22.08
CA THR A 237 30.74 9.09 -21.19
C THR A 237 29.86 8.49 -20.09
N PRO A 238 29.93 8.98 -18.84
CA PRO A 238 29.06 8.48 -17.79
C PRO A 238 27.60 8.73 -18.17
N ALA A 239 26.86 7.66 -18.41
CA ALA A 239 25.42 7.71 -18.57
C ALA A 239 24.81 8.35 -17.31
N LYS A 240 24.23 9.52 -17.50
CA LYS A 240 23.48 10.31 -16.54
C LYS A 240 22.32 9.44 -16.03
N ARG A 241 22.55 8.64 -14.98
CA ARG A 241 21.49 7.93 -14.25
C ARG A 241 20.52 8.99 -13.75
N GLY A 242 19.29 8.93 -14.28
CA GLY A 242 18.20 9.75 -13.80
C GLY A 242 18.06 9.57 -12.29
N SER A 243 18.05 10.69 -11.57
CA SER A 243 17.67 10.75 -10.17
C SER A 243 16.27 10.18 -10.03
N GLN A 244 16.18 8.91 -9.67
CA GLN A 244 15.04 8.37 -8.95
C GLN A 244 14.90 9.24 -7.70
N SER A 245 13.95 10.17 -7.76
CA SER A 245 13.61 11.06 -6.66
C SER A 245 12.91 10.20 -5.62
N SER A 246 13.69 9.53 -4.78
CA SER A 246 13.19 8.92 -3.56
C SER A 246 12.39 9.99 -2.83
N MET A 247 11.13 9.66 -2.49
CA MET A 247 10.21 10.51 -1.73
C MET A 247 10.67 10.72 -0.28
N SER A 248 11.97 10.86 -0.04
CA SER A 248 12.51 11.44 1.18
C SER A 248 12.04 12.90 1.20
N GLY A 249 11.03 13.17 2.02
CA GLY A 249 10.48 14.51 2.16
C GLY A 249 11.59 15.53 2.42
N LEU A 250 11.43 16.73 1.85
CA LEU A 250 12.39 17.82 2.04
C LEU A 250 12.57 18.09 3.54
N ALA A 251 13.82 18.25 3.98
CA ALA A 251 14.12 18.61 5.36
C ALA A 251 13.46 19.95 5.72
N LEU A 252 12.95 20.05 6.95
CA LEU A 252 12.27 21.25 7.47
C LEU A 252 13.14 22.51 7.34
N ASP A 253 14.46 22.37 7.42
CA ASP A 253 15.40 23.50 7.33
C ASP A 253 15.42 24.14 5.93
N THR A 254 15.12 23.38 4.88
CA THR A 254 14.98 23.94 3.52
C THR A 254 13.81 24.93 3.45
N TYR A 255 12.72 24.64 4.16
CA TYR A 255 11.55 25.53 4.23
C TYR A 255 11.86 26.80 5.03
N LYS A 256 12.56 26.67 6.16
CA LYS A 256 13.02 27.82 6.95
C LYS A 256 13.94 28.74 6.15
N GLN A 257 14.87 28.16 5.39
CA GLN A 257 15.77 28.95 4.55
C GLN A 257 15.00 29.71 3.47
N ALA A 258 14.08 29.04 2.78
CA ALA A 258 13.24 29.71 1.79
C ALA A 258 12.41 30.85 2.40
N HIS A 259 11.85 30.62 3.60
CA HIS A 259 11.11 31.62 4.36
C HIS A 259 11.97 32.83 4.75
N GLN A 260 13.17 32.59 5.29
CA GLN A 260 14.15 33.62 5.64
C GLN A 260 14.46 34.51 4.44
N CYS A 261 14.76 33.92 3.27
CA CYS A 261 15.05 34.66 2.05
C CYS A 261 13.86 35.52 1.59
N VAL A 262 12.63 35.00 1.70
CA VAL A 262 11.42 35.65 1.17
C VAL A 262 10.89 36.75 2.10
N TYR A 263 10.84 36.49 3.41
CA TYR A 263 10.18 37.38 4.37
C TYR A 263 11.14 38.30 5.11
N VAL A 264 12.36 37.83 5.43
CA VAL A 264 13.31 38.56 6.28
C VAL A 264 14.30 39.36 5.44
N GLU A 265 15.06 38.71 4.57
CA GLU A 265 16.12 39.37 3.79
C GLU A 265 15.56 40.26 2.68
N ARG A 266 14.39 39.88 2.16
CA ARG A 266 13.68 40.54 1.06
C ARG A 266 14.49 40.76 -0.23
N SER A 267 15.70 40.22 -0.34
CA SER A 267 16.66 40.55 -1.40
C SER A 267 16.67 39.55 -2.57
N GLY A 268 16.68 40.09 -3.79
CA GLY A 268 17.05 39.38 -5.02
C GLY A 268 15.90 38.71 -5.80
N PRO A 269 16.18 38.30 -7.06
CA PRO A 269 15.25 37.51 -7.87
C PRO A 269 15.01 36.15 -7.20
N ARG A 270 13.73 35.79 -7.05
CA ARG A 270 13.33 34.60 -6.29
C ARG A 270 12.84 33.54 -7.25
N SER A 271 13.30 32.30 -7.06
CA SER A 271 12.75 31.19 -7.82
C SER A 271 11.31 30.89 -7.38
N ASP A 272 10.47 30.45 -8.32
CA ASP A 272 9.10 29.99 -8.06
C ASP A 272 9.05 28.98 -6.90
N LYS A 273 10.05 28.10 -6.85
CA LYS A 273 10.23 27.11 -5.78
C LYS A 273 10.44 27.76 -4.42
N THR A 274 11.33 28.75 -4.33
CA THR A 274 11.62 29.47 -3.08
C THR A 274 10.37 30.19 -2.57
N VAL A 275 9.64 30.88 -3.45
CA VAL A 275 8.39 31.56 -3.11
C VAL A 275 7.35 30.57 -2.61
N ALA A 276 7.17 29.45 -3.31
CA ALA A 276 6.21 28.41 -2.94
C ALA A 276 6.53 27.76 -1.59
N MET A 277 7.80 27.41 -1.34
CA MET A 277 8.23 26.85 -0.06
C MET A 277 8.04 27.83 1.10
N ALA A 278 8.37 29.11 0.89
CA ALA A 278 8.19 30.14 1.90
C ALA A 278 6.72 30.39 2.24
N ALA A 279 5.83 30.44 1.24
CA ALA A 279 4.39 30.60 1.44
C ALA A 279 3.77 29.42 2.21
N ALA A 280 4.15 28.20 1.83
CA ALA A 280 3.73 26.98 2.53
C ALA A 280 4.21 26.99 4.00
N TYR A 281 5.48 27.31 4.23
CA TYR A 281 6.05 27.34 5.58
C TYR A 281 5.40 28.41 6.47
N GLN A 282 5.22 29.62 5.96
CA GLN A 282 4.56 30.71 6.68
C GLN A 282 3.13 30.32 7.10
N THR A 283 2.39 29.70 6.19
CA THR A 283 1.02 29.24 6.46
C THR A 283 1.00 28.16 7.54
N TRP A 284 1.90 27.19 7.44
CA TRP A 284 2.04 26.12 8.41
C TRP A 284 2.39 26.66 9.82
N GLN A 285 3.29 27.64 9.92
CA GLN A 285 3.65 28.28 11.19
C GLN A 285 2.45 29.00 11.84
N LYS A 286 1.69 29.77 11.05
CA LYS A 286 0.46 30.44 11.52
C LYS A 286 -0.54 29.42 12.08
N TRP A 287 -0.86 28.41 11.27
CA TRP A 287 -1.78 27.35 11.67
C TRP A 287 -1.33 26.62 12.95
N LYS A 288 -0.03 26.29 13.06
CA LYS A 288 0.51 25.63 14.26
C LYS A 288 0.37 26.51 15.51
N THR A 289 0.57 27.82 15.37
CA THR A 289 0.38 28.79 16.45
C THR A 289 -1.10 28.89 16.85
N ASP A 290 -2.00 28.90 15.86
CA ASP A 290 -3.45 28.92 16.10
C ASP A 290 -3.91 27.65 16.84
N GLN A 291 -3.37 26.48 16.51
CA GLN A 291 -3.65 25.22 17.21
C GLN A 291 -3.20 25.27 18.68
N LEU A 292 -2.02 25.81 18.96
CA LEU A 292 -1.51 25.98 20.33
C LEU A 292 -2.39 26.93 21.15
N ASN A 293 -2.88 28.01 20.54
CA ASN A 293 -3.77 28.95 21.18
C ASN A 293 -5.20 28.41 21.35
N SER A 294 -5.62 27.48 20.49
CA SER A 294 -6.97 26.92 20.46
C SER A 294 -7.09 25.59 21.20
N GLN A 295 -6.26 25.32 22.21
CA GLN A 295 -6.38 24.15 23.11
C GLN A 295 -7.67 24.19 23.95
N ALA A 296 -8.82 24.20 23.30
CA ALA A 296 -10.08 23.77 23.88
C ALA A 296 -10.12 22.24 23.81
N MET A 297 -10.46 21.60 24.93
CA MET A 297 -10.57 20.14 25.04
C MET A 297 -11.53 19.61 23.95
N PRO A 298 -11.12 18.59 23.16
CA PRO A 298 -12.00 18.01 22.15
C PRO A 298 -13.23 17.37 22.84
N THR A 299 -14.43 17.78 22.42
CA THR A 299 -15.68 17.21 22.96
C THR A 299 -15.88 15.77 22.47
N PRO A 300 -16.48 14.85 23.23
CA PRO A 300 -16.54 13.42 22.86
C PRO A 300 -17.12 13.10 21.47
N ASP A 301 -18.11 13.86 21.00
CA ASP A 301 -18.69 13.73 19.64
C ASP A 301 -17.70 14.03 18.51
N MET A 302 -16.56 14.65 18.84
CA MET A 302 -15.53 15.01 17.89
C MET A 302 -14.63 13.83 17.48
N MET A 303 -14.64 12.71 18.20
CA MET A 303 -13.73 11.60 17.92
C MET A 303 -14.13 10.74 16.71
N LEU A 304 -15.42 10.67 16.37
CA LEU A 304 -15.90 9.70 15.37
C LEU A 304 -15.57 10.07 13.91
N ASN A 305 -14.96 11.23 13.65
CA ASN A 305 -14.73 11.69 12.28
C ASN A 305 -13.33 12.31 12.04
N GLN A 306 -12.31 11.63 12.53
CA GLN A 306 -10.91 12.06 12.42
C GLN A 306 -10.48 12.26 10.95
N ARG A 307 -10.92 11.39 10.03
CA ARG A 307 -10.64 11.50 8.59
C ARG A 307 -11.18 12.81 8.00
N THR A 308 -12.47 13.10 8.20
CA THR A 308 -13.07 14.34 7.69
C THR A 308 -12.40 15.59 8.27
N ARG A 309 -11.89 15.54 9.51
CA ARG A 309 -11.08 16.64 10.07
C ARG A 309 -9.75 16.80 9.36
N HIS A 310 -9.01 15.71 9.17
CA HIS A 310 -7.72 15.79 8.48
C HIS A 310 -7.88 16.34 7.07
N GLU A 311 -8.92 15.91 6.36
CA GLU A 311 -9.24 16.39 5.02
C GLU A 311 -9.66 17.86 5.01
N LYS A 312 -10.53 18.28 5.93
CA LYS A 312 -10.93 19.68 6.10
C LYS A 312 -9.73 20.58 6.44
N THR A 313 -8.86 20.15 7.34
CA THR A 313 -7.65 20.86 7.73
C THR A 313 -6.69 20.98 6.55
N ARG A 314 -6.48 19.89 5.79
CA ARG A 314 -5.64 19.89 4.58
C ARG A 314 -6.17 20.87 3.53
N ALA A 315 -7.47 20.84 3.25
CA ALA A 315 -8.10 21.76 2.31
C ALA A 315 -7.97 23.23 2.75
N GLN A 316 -8.18 23.50 4.05
CA GLN A 316 -8.02 24.84 4.61
C GLN A 316 -6.56 25.33 4.50
N LEU A 317 -5.59 24.48 4.80
CA LEU A 317 -4.16 24.80 4.69
C LEU A 317 -3.75 25.08 3.25
N GLN A 318 -4.23 24.30 2.28
CA GLN A 318 -3.99 24.53 0.86
C GLN A 318 -4.55 25.89 0.41
N LEU A 319 -5.79 26.22 0.80
CA LEU A 319 -6.40 27.50 0.50
C LEU A 319 -5.58 28.67 1.10
N ASN A 320 -5.22 28.58 2.38
CA ASN A 320 -4.45 29.61 3.07
C ASN A 320 -3.06 29.79 2.43
N ALA A 321 -2.36 28.70 2.10
CA ALA A 321 -1.05 28.75 1.48
C ALA A 321 -1.10 29.33 0.07
N ARG A 322 -2.15 28.98 -0.70
CA ARG A 322 -2.40 29.56 -2.02
C ARG A 322 -2.61 31.08 -1.92
N ASN A 323 -3.41 31.54 -0.96
CA ASN A 323 -3.65 32.97 -0.75
C ASN A 323 -2.37 33.71 -0.34
N GLU A 324 -1.55 33.13 0.53
CA GLU A 324 -0.26 33.71 0.92
C GLU A 324 0.69 33.80 -0.29
N ALA A 325 0.75 32.76 -1.13
CA ALA A 325 1.56 32.78 -2.35
C ALA A 325 1.07 33.84 -3.36
N ILE A 326 -0.25 34.03 -3.52
CA ILE A 326 -0.81 35.10 -4.35
C ILE A 326 -0.34 36.48 -3.84
N GLN A 327 -0.39 36.72 -2.54
CA GLN A 327 0.06 37.99 -1.94
C GLN A 327 1.56 38.24 -2.15
N LEU A 328 2.39 37.21 -2.09
CA LEU A 328 3.82 37.33 -2.38
C LEU A 328 4.06 37.66 -3.85
N LEU A 329 3.34 36.99 -4.76
CA LEU A 329 3.47 37.19 -6.19
C LEU A 329 2.96 38.56 -6.63
N GLU A 330 1.86 39.08 -6.06
CA GLU A 330 1.34 40.42 -6.38
C GLU A 330 2.30 41.56 -6.02
N LYS A 331 3.22 41.33 -5.08
CA LYS A 331 4.25 42.30 -4.70
C LYS A 331 5.44 42.32 -5.67
N SER A 332 5.41 41.49 -6.70
CA SER A 332 6.53 41.24 -7.61
C SER A 332 6.02 41.15 -9.05
N ASP A 333 6.78 41.64 -10.02
CA ASP A 333 6.37 41.63 -11.44
C ASP A 333 6.51 40.23 -12.08
N PHE A 334 5.83 39.22 -11.53
CA PHE A 334 5.86 37.86 -12.06
C PHE A 334 4.97 37.70 -13.29
N LEU A 335 5.46 36.89 -14.24
CA LEU A 335 4.68 36.49 -15.40
C LEU A 335 3.53 35.56 -14.99
N LYS A 336 2.37 35.68 -15.67
CA LYS A 336 1.16 34.88 -15.40
C LYS A 336 1.41 33.36 -15.34
N ASN A 337 2.30 32.84 -16.20
CA ASN A 337 2.62 31.40 -16.24
C ASN A 337 3.39 30.93 -15.01
N GLN A 338 4.27 31.78 -14.45
CA GLN A 338 5.03 31.46 -13.23
C GLN A 338 4.13 31.47 -11.99
N LYS A 339 3.04 32.26 -12.01
CA LYS A 339 2.03 32.27 -10.95
C LYS A 339 1.38 30.88 -10.80
N GLU A 340 0.93 30.26 -11.87
CA GLU A 340 0.28 28.94 -11.80
C GLU A 340 1.23 27.84 -11.29
N VAL A 341 2.48 27.85 -11.78
CA VAL A 341 3.52 26.92 -11.32
C VAL A 341 3.79 27.08 -9.83
N THR A 342 3.97 28.32 -9.37
CA THR A 342 4.21 28.63 -7.95
C THR A 342 3.05 28.19 -7.07
N LEU A 343 1.80 28.41 -7.49
CA LEU A 343 0.61 27.99 -6.74
C LEU A 343 0.48 26.46 -6.66
N SER A 344 0.77 25.76 -7.75
CA SER A 344 0.79 24.28 -7.78
C SER A 344 1.85 23.73 -6.83
N LEU A 345 3.07 24.27 -6.87
CA LEU A 345 4.16 23.89 -5.96
C LEU A 345 3.79 24.18 -4.49
N THR A 346 3.15 25.31 -4.24
CA THR A 346 2.73 25.70 -2.87
C THR A 346 1.78 24.68 -2.27
N ASN A 347 0.77 24.22 -3.02
CA ASN A 347 -0.18 23.20 -2.59
C ASN A 347 0.51 21.86 -2.26
N ARG A 348 1.50 21.46 -3.07
CA ARG A 348 2.29 20.26 -2.83
C ARG A 348 3.13 20.40 -1.54
N TYR A 349 3.78 21.54 -1.35
CA TYR A 349 4.67 21.77 -0.21
C TYR A 349 3.92 21.88 1.12
N ILE A 350 2.77 22.55 1.17
CA ILE A 350 1.98 22.63 2.41
C ILE A 350 1.44 21.25 2.82
N THR A 351 1.07 20.43 1.82
CA THR A 351 0.64 19.06 2.03
C THR A 351 1.77 18.22 2.65
N GLN A 352 2.99 18.31 2.09
CA GLN A 352 4.16 17.60 2.61
C GLN A 352 4.48 18.03 4.06
N LEU A 353 4.46 19.33 4.36
CA LEU A 353 4.69 19.83 5.73
C LEU A 353 3.64 19.33 6.72
N TYR A 354 2.38 19.23 6.30
CA TYR A 354 1.30 18.73 7.13
C TYR A 354 1.42 17.22 7.39
N GLU A 355 1.72 16.43 6.36
CA GLU A 355 1.89 14.97 6.46
C GLU A 355 3.15 14.54 7.24
N GLN A 356 4.19 15.38 7.25
CA GLN A 356 5.41 15.15 8.03
C GLN A 356 5.24 15.38 9.54
N MET A 357 4.11 15.94 9.99
CA MET A 357 3.92 16.09 11.42
C MET A 357 3.67 14.70 12.03
N PRO A 358 4.40 14.32 13.09
CA PRO A 358 3.98 13.17 13.88
C PRO A 358 2.56 13.48 14.34
N SER A 359 1.61 12.60 14.01
CA SER A 359 0.32 12.56 14.67
C SER A 359 0.63 12.61 16.17
N SER A 360 0.23 13.70 16.83
CA SER A 360 0.51 13.84 18.26
C SER A 360 -0.07 12.60 18.96
N PRO A 361 0.70 11.99 19.88
CA PRO A 361 0.34 10.73 20.53
C PRO A 361 -0.96 10.80 21.33
#